data_AF-A0A2E0BC58-F1
#
_entry.id   AF-A0A2E0BC58-F1
#
_cell.length_a   1.000
_cell.length_b   1.000
_cell.length_c   1.000
_cell.angle_alpha   90.00
_cell.angle_beta   90.00
_cell.angle_gamma   90.00
#
_symmetry.space_group_name_H-M   'P 1'
#
loop_
_entity.id
_entity.type
_entity.pdbx_description
1 polymer ?
#
loop_
_entity_poly.entity_id
_entity_poly.type
_entity_poly.pdbx_seq_one_letter_code
_entity_poly.pdbx_strand_id
1 'polypeptide(L)'
;MTKFNFFSVIILILFSNISDVFSKNDTTTFDVEIYNKLSNETYSIKKIEIIGNKRTKRNIILRELSLKENETINKNEIINIVEEDKRKLINTNLFNEVDINIKILDENNLLIEIFLIESFYLLPSIIFELSDRNFNDWWVNFDHDFSRINYGGGFLQYNLTGIADVLEFTFRRGFIRELYSSYYIPYLSKKQKGGLEANFNLIEFDHLFYNTNNYIPVFYKSDNFLKKHLKSSLEYSHRESFYNYHYFNVEYNNIKLNDTLSFLNENYFRNDNNINGISLGYEFNRDFRDIKNYPLNGFRLNFKIRKDGIGIFKNLDKWSTKIYYSNYIPLNKNFNYSFNISTLYSSKDLPFLFYESSDKIRGYEKYLIHGYSYFIQKNSLKKK
;
A
#
# COMPACT_ATOMS: atom_id res chain seq x y z
N MET A 1 34.77 -6.09 29.30
CA MET A 1 35.21 -5.89 27.90
C MET A 1 34.05 -5.32 27.09
N THR A 2 34.06 -4.01 26.92
CA THR A 2 33.16 -3.25 26.05
C THR A 2 33.41 -3.66 24.60
N LYS A 3 32.54 -4.53 24.06
CA LYS A 3 32.53 -4.82 22.62
C LYS A 3 31.83 -3.65 21.93
N PHE A 4 32.64 -2.77 21.34
CA PHE A 4 32.19 -1.73 20.43
C PHE A 4 31.58 -2.40 19.19
N ASN A 5 30.26 -2.25 19.00
CA ASN A 5 29.55 -2.80 17.85
C ASN A 5 29.86 -1.95 16.61
N PHE A 6 30.85 -2.39 15.82
CA PHE A 6 31.18 -1.80 14.53
C PHE A 6 29.99 -1.83 13.54
N PHE A 7 29.04 -2.75 13.75
CA PHE A 7 27.86 -2.93 12.90
C PHE A 7 26.82 -1.80 13.03
N SER A 8 26.65 -1.23 14.22
CA SER A 8 25.71 -0.12 14.43
C SER A 8 26.23 1.22 13.88
N VAL A 9 27.55 1.39 13.77
CA VAL A 9 28.16 2.59 13.19
C VAL A 9 28.04 2.59 11.65
N ILE A 10 28.15 1.43 11.00
CA ILE A 10 27.99 1.31 9.54
C ILE A 10 26.54 1.58 9.11
N ILE A 11 25.54 1.15 9.90
CA ILE A 11 24.13 1.45 9.61
C ILE A 11 23.85 2.95 9.75
N LEU A 12 24.40 3.63 10.75
CA LEU A 12 24.26 5.09 10.91
C LEU A 12 24.97 5.90 9.82
N ILE A 13 26.11 5.42 9.30
CA ILE A 13 26.84 6.10 8.20
C ILE A 13 26.13 5.91 6.85
N LEU A 14 25.48 4.76 6.64
CA LEU A 14 24.65 4.53 5.45
C LEU A 14 23.38 5.40 5.48
N PHE A 15 22.72 5.56 6.63
CA PHE A 15 21.50 6.39 6.71
C PHE A 15 21.75 7.91 6.72
N SER A 16 22.91 8.38 7.22
CA SER A 16 23.21 9.83 7.28
C SER A 16 23.58 10.46 5.94
N ASN A 17 24.11 9.68 4.98
CA ASN A 17 24.38 10.17 3.62
C ASN A 17 23.21 9.95 2.64
N ILE A 18 22.21 9.18 3.05
CA ILE A 18 21.02 8.87 2.25
C ILE A 18 19.95 9.96 2.40
N SER A 19 19.89 10.66 3.54
CA SER A 19 18.85 11.68 3.76
C SER A 19 18.85 12.79 2.72
N ASP A 20 20.03 13.20 2.22
CA ASP A 20 20.13 14.25 1.20
C ASP A 20 19.75 13.73 -0.21
N VAL A 21 19.90 12.43 -0.47
CA VAL A 21 19.56 11.81 -1.76
C VAL A 21 18.05 11.58 -1.92
N PHE A 22 17.32 11.49 -0.80
CA PHE A 22 15.86 11.26 -0.77
C PHE A 22 15.05 12.49 -0.33
N SER A 23 15.70 13.62 -0.07
CA SER A 23 15.01 14.87 0.25
C SER A 23 14.30 15.39 -1.01
N LYS A 24 12.98 15.57 -0.93
CA LYS A 24 12.24 16.36 -1.91
C LYS A 24 12.49 17.83 -1.58
N ASN A 25 13.17 18.54 -2.48
CA ASN A 25 13.36 19.98 -2.33
C ASN A 25 12.03 20.69 -2.60
N ASP A 26 11.36 21.10 -1.53
CA ASP A 26 10.16 21.96 -1.57
C ASP A 26 10.50 23.45 -1.77
N THR A 27 11.75 23.79 -2.13
CA THR A 27 12.13 25.20 -2.33
C THR A 27 11.43 25.79 -3.55
N THR A 28 10.41 26.60 -3.25
CA THR A 28 9.67 27.44 -4.19
C THR A 28 10.50 28.69 -4.50
N THR A 29 11.28 28.66 -5.57
CA THR A 29 11.84 29.89 -6.17
C THR A 29 10.90 30.33 -7.29
N PHE A 30 9.81 31.00 -6.92
CA PHE A 30 9.00 31.70 -7.92
C PHE A 30 9.66 33.04 -8.22
N ASP A 31 9.94 33.33 -9.49
CA ASP A 31 10.48 34.62 -9.92
C ASP A 31 9.40 35.72 -9.79
N VAL A 32 9.30 36.30 -8.60
CA VAL A 32 8.43 37.44 -8.26
C VAL A 32 8.62 38.60 -9.25
N GLU A 33 9.80 38.72 -9.86
CA GLU A 33 10.10 39.73 -10.88
C GLU A 33 9.25 39.60 -12.15
N ILE A 34 8.88 38.39 -12.58
CA ILE A 34 8.11 38.18 -13.80
C ILE A 34 6.64 38.51 -13.57
N TYR A 35 6.09 38.16 -12.40
CA TYR A 35 4.72 38.51 -12.05
C TYR A 35 4.48 40.02 -12.04
N ASN A 36 5.46 40.78 -11.58
CA ASN A 36 5.42 42.24 -11.59
C ASN A 36 5.48 42.85 -13.00
N LYS A 37 5.97 42.11 -14.00
CA LYS A 37 6.03 42.54 -15.41
C LYS A 37 4.73 42.28 -16.19
N LEU A 38 3.79 41.50 -15.65
CA LEU A 38 2.49 41.27 -16.27
C LEU A 38 1.60 42.52 -16.14
N SER A 39 1.32 43.24 -17.23
CA SER A 39 0.48 44.47 -17.22
C SER A 39 -1.02 44.21 -17.35
N ASN A 40 -1.40 43.20 -18.14
CA ASN A 40 -2.80 42.92 -18.50
C ASN A 40 -3.50 42.04 -17.46
N GLU A 41 -4.84 42.12 -17.42
CA GLU A 41 -5.66 41.34 -16.48
C GLU A 41 -5.78 39.86 -16.87
N THR A 42 -5.73 39.57 -18.17
CA THR A 42 -5.86 38.21 -18.71
C THR A 42 -4.77 37.90 -19.73
N TYR A 43 -4.35 36.63 -19.75
CA TYR A 43 -3.34 36.13 -20.68
C TYR A 43 -3.80 34.81 -21.31
N SER A 44 -3.37 34.53 -22.53
CA SER A 44 -3.54 33.24 -23.20
C SER A 44 -2.27 32.42 -23.11
N ILE A 45 -2.39 31.16 -22.68
CA ILE A 45 -1.27 30.21 -22.62
C ILE A 45 -1.06 29.64 -24.02
N LYS A 46 -0.06 30.09 -24.77
CA LYS A 46 0.15 29.62 -26.14
C LYS A 46 0.79 28.25 -26.22
N LYS A 47 1.73 27.96 -25.32
CA LYS A 47 2.51 26.74 -25.33
C LYS A 47 2.96 26.38 -23.92
N ILE A 48 3.00 25.08 -23.63
CA ILE A 48 3.62 24.52 -22.43
C ILE A 48 4.83 23.70 -22.88
N GLU A 49 6.03 24.14 -22.55
CA GLU A 49 7.28 23.44 -22.83
C GLU A 49 7.68 22.62 -21.61
N ILE A 50 8.01 21.34 -21.82
CA ILE A 50 8.37 20.42 -20.73
C ILE A 50 9.78 19.92 -21.00
N ILE A 51 10.66 20.05 -20.01
CA ILE A 51 12.08 19.78 -20.10
C ILE A 51 12.48 18.86 -18.93
N GLY A 52 13.31 17.86 -19.20
CA GLY A 52 13.81 16.93 -18.19
C GLY A 52 13.02 15.63 -18.01
N ASN A 53 11.90 15.45 -18.73
CA ASN A 53 11.12 14.22 -18.73
C ASN A 53 11.73 13.14 -19.64
N LYS A 54 12.75 12.42 -19.14
CA LYS A 54 13.46 11.39 -19.94
C LYS A 54 12.62 10.15 -20.19
N ARG A 55 11.91 9.66 -19.16
CA ARG A 55 11.08 8.44 -19.24
C ARG A 55 9.60 8.75 -19.17
N THR A 56 9.21 9.72 -18.36
CA THR A 56 7.81 10.10 -18.17
C THR A 56 7.27 10.72 -19.44
N LYS A 57 6.13 10.21 -19.91
CA LYS A 57 5.51 10.71 -21.13
C LYS A 57 4.89 12.09 -20.87
N ARG A 58 5.00 12.98 -21.86
CA ARG A 58 4.46 14.35 -21.79
C ARG A 58 2.98 14.39 -21.37
N ASN A 59 2.15 13.49 -21.89
CA ASN A 59 0.72 13.43 -21.57
C ASN A 59 0.45 13.08 -20.09
N ILE A 60 1.37 12.39 -19.40
CA ILE A 60 1.28 12.06 -17.98
C ILE A 60 1.57 13.28 -17.11
N ILE A 61 2.42 14.18 -17.58
CA ILE A 61 2.72 15.46 -16.93
C ILE A 61 1.57 16.43 -17.14
N LEU A 62 1.17 16.64 -18.39
CA LEU A 62 0.14 17.61 -18.76
C LEU A 62 -1.21 17.36 -18.08
N ARG A 63 -1.54 16.10 -17.77
CA ARG A 63 -2.81 15.78 -17.09
C ARG A 63 -2.86 16.19 -15.62
N GLU A 64 -1.70 16.40 -14.98
CA GLU A 64 -1.63 16.83 -13.60
C GLU A 64 -1.75 18.36 -13.50
N LEU A 65 -1.63 19.06 -14.63
CA LEU A 65 -1.72 20.51 -14.70
C LEU A 65 -3.19 20.96 -14.79
N SER A 66 -3.53 21.98 -14.03
CA SER A 66 -4.69 22.84 -14.29
C SER A 66 -4.46 23.73 -15.51
N LEU A 67 -3.22 24.19 -15.73
CA LEU A 67 -2.84 24.99 -16.90
C LEU A 67 -2.96 24.17 -18.20
N LYS A 68 -3.62 24.73 -19.21
CA LYS A 68 -3.72 24.12 -20.54
C LYS A 68 -3.37 25.09 -21.65
N GLU A 69 -2.78 24.54 -22.72
CA GLU A 69 -2.52 25.27 -23.95
C GLU A 69 -3.84 25.79 -24.55
N ASN A 70 -3.81 27.03 -25.03
CA ASN A 70 -4.92 27.82 -25.59
C ASN A 70 -6.04 28.20 -24.61
N GLU A 71 -5.87 27.97 -23.30
CA GLU A 71 -6.77 28.52 -22.29
C GLU A 71 -6.33 29.92 -21.85
N THR A 72 -7.30 30.73 -21.42
CA THR A 72 -7.07 32.08 -20.88
C THR A 72 -7.07 32.03 -19.35
N ILE A 73 -6.11 32.71 -18.74
CA ILE A 73 -5.91 32.74 -17.29
C ILE A 73 -5.91 34.18 -16.79
N ASN A 74 -6.50 34.40 -15.61
CA ASN A 74 -6.45 35.69 -14.94
C ASN A 74 -5.09 35.86 -14.26
N LYS A 75 -4.50 37.04 -14.40
CA LYS A 75 -3.23 37.40 -13.72
C LYS A 75 -3.28 37.10 -12.22
N ASN A 76 -4.39 37.38 -11.54
CA ASN A 76 -4.51 37.22 -10.09
C ASN A 76 -4.55 35.74 -9.65
N GLU A 77 -4.87 34.83 -10.56
CA GLU A 77 -4.99 33.39 -10.26
C GLU A 77 -3.75 32.60 -10.68
N ILE A 78 -2.92 33.15 -11.57
CA ILE A 78 -1.81 32.42 -12.21
C ILE A 78 -0.80 31.88 -11.19
N ILE A 79 -0.46 32.66 -10.15
CA ILE A 79 0.48 32.22 -9.10
C ILE A 79 -0.11 31.02 -8.35
N ASN A 80 -1.36 31.14 -7.89
CA ASN A 80 -2.00 30.09 -7.11
C ASN A 80 -2.12 28.79 -7.91
N ILE A 81 -2.45 28.91 -9.20
CA ILE A 81 -2.55 27.76 -10.11
C ILE A 81 -1.19 27.11 -10.35
N VAL A 82 -0.13 27.90 -10.57
CA VAL A 82 1.24 27.38 -10.75
C VAL A 82 1.71 26.63 -9.50
N GLU A 83 1.49 27.20 -8.31
CA GLU A 83 1.83 26.55 -7.05
C GLU A 83 1.02 25.26 -6.82
N GLU A 84 -0.26 25.26 -7.17
CA GLU A 84 -1.09 24.06 -7.11
C GLU A 84 -0.59 22.97 -8.06
N ASP A 85 -0.25 23.34 -9.30
CA ASP A 85 0.22 22.41 -10.33
C ASP A 85 1.61 21.85 -10.01
N LYS A 86 2.52 22.68 -9.48
CA LYS A 86 3.80 22.23 -8.93
C LYS A 86 3.59 21.19 -7.84
N ARG A 87 2.67 21.45 -6.89
CA ARG A 87 2.32 20.49 -5.83
C ARG A 87 1.72 19.20 -6.38
N LYS A 88 0.85 19.26 -7.39
CA LYS A 88 0.29 18.05 -8.03
C LYS A 88 1.39 17.20 -8.64
N LEU A 89 2.30 17.81 -9.41
CA LEU A 89 3.43 17.10 -10.01
C LEU A 89 4.35 16.47 -8.96
N ILE A 90 4.70 17.17 -7.88
CA ILE A 90 5.51 16.61 -6.77
C ILE A 90 4.79 15.43 -6.09
N ASN A 91 3.46 15.52 -5.95
CA ASN A 91 2.63 14.49 -5.33
C ASN A 91 2.48 13.22 -6.19
N THR A 92 2.85 13.26 -7.48
CA THR A 92 2.91 12.04 -8.30
C THR A 92 4.04 11.09 -7.90
N ASN A 93 5.02 11.57 -7.13
CA ASN A 93 6.29 10.89 -6.83
C ASN A 93 7.15 10.57 -8.07
N LEU A 94 6.79 11.04 -9.26
CA LEU A 94 7.57 10.86 -10.49
C LEU A 94 8.75 11.83 -10.60
N PHE A 95 8.70 12.93 -9.83
CA PHE A 95 9.68 14.00 -9.86
C PHE A 95 10.21 14.30 -8.45
N ASN A 96 11.53 14.45 -8.35
CA ASN A 96 12.21 14.96 -7.16
C ASN A 96 12.18 16.49 -7.12
N GLU A 97 12.31 17.13 -8.28
CA GLU A 97 12.26 18.59 -8.42
C GLU A 97 11.33 18.97 -9.58
N VAL A 98 10.55 20.02 -9.34
CA VAL A 98 9.62 20.62 -10.30
C VAL A 98 9.77 22.13 -10.22
N ASP A 99 10.09 22.75 -11.35
CA ASP A 99 10.11 24.20 -11.49
C ASP A 99 9.23 24.62 -12.67
N ILE A 100 8.46 25.69 -12.48
CA ILE A 100 7.49 26.18 -13.47
C ILE A 100 7.74 27.67 -13.65
N ASN A 101 8.26 28.01 -14.82
CA ASN A 101 8.61 29.36 -15.21
C ASN A 101 7.61 29.90 -16.23
N ILE A 102 7.29 31.19 -16.11
CA ILE A 102 6.40 31.90 -17.02
C ILE A 102 7.25 32.83 -17.88
N LYS A 103 7.15 32.73 -19.20
CA LYS A 103 7.78 33.66 -20.14
C LYS A 103 6.71 34.42 -20.90
N ILE A 104 6.88 35.74 -20.99
CA ILE A 104 6.01 36.61 -21.79
C ILE A 104 6.48 36.50 -23.25
N LEU A 105 5.60 36.06 -24.14
CA LEU A 105 5.86 36.00 -25.58
C LEU A 105 5.54 37.34 -26.25
N ASP A 106 4.38 37.91 -25.90
CA ASP A 106 3.91 39.23 -26.32
C ASP A 106 2.92 39.79 -25.27
N GLU A 107 2.25 40.91 -25.58
CA GLU A 107 1.37 41.62 -24.64
C GLU A 107 0.29 40.74 -23.99
N ASN A 108 -0.20 39.70 -24.68
CA ASN A 108 -1.29 38.86 -24.19
C ASN A 108 -0.95 37.37 -24.10
N ASN A 109 0.24 36.95 -24.55
CA ASN A 109 0.56 35.54 -24.69
C ASN A 109 1.71 35.10 -23.76
N LEU A 110 1.50 33.96 -23.11
CA LEU A 110 2.47 33.34 -22.21
C LEU A 110 2.96 32.00 -22.76
N LEU A 111 4.24 31.73 -22.52
CA LEU A 111 4.88 30.43 -22.62
C LEU A 111 5.13 29.93 -21.19
N ILE A 112 4.69 28.71 -20.89
CA ILE A 112 4.97 28.06 -19.62
C ILE A 112 6.10 27.06 -19.84
N GLU A 113 7.20 27.19 -19.11
CA GLU A 113 8.32 26.24 -19.14
C GLU A 113 8.34 25.44 -17.84
N ILE A 114 8.28 24.12 -17.97
CA ILE A 114 8.28 23.19 -16.84
C ILE A 114 9.59 22.41 -16.87
N PHE A 115 10.45 22.67 -15.90
CA PHE A 115 11.70 21.94 -15.69
C PHE A 115 11.49 20.84 -14.65
N LEU A 116 11.90 19.62 -14.99
CA LEU A 116 11.64 18.43 -14.19
C LEU A 116 12.93 17.66 -13.94
N ILE A 117 13.10 17.18 -12.72
CA ILE A 117 14.07 16.13 -12.39
C ILE A 117 13.29 14.90 -11.97
N GLU A 118 13.30 13.86 -12.81
CA GLU A 118 12.62 12.60 -12.52
C GLU A 118 13.21 11.89 -11.29
N SER A 119 12.34 11.30 -10.48
CA SER A 119 12.70 10.47 -9.34
C SER A 119 13.48 9.23 -9.78
N PHE A 120 14.19 8.60 -8.84
CA PHE A 120 14.83 7.31 -9.08
C PHE A 120 13.82 6.26 -9.53
N TYR A 121 14.08 5.61 -10.67
CA TYR A 121 13.17 4.60 -11.20
C TYR A 121 13.29 3.26 -10.50
N LEU A 122 14.44 2.91 -9.93
CA LEU A 122 14.69 1.60 -9.33
C LEU A 122 15.10 1.79 -7.88
N LEU A 123 14.25 1.32 -6.96
CA LEU A 123 14.51 1.34 -5.53
C LEU A 123 14.81 -0.08 -5.07
N PRO A 124 16.04 -0.39 -4.60
CA PRO A 124 16.32 -1.68 -4.00
C PRO A 124 15.59 -1.82 -2.66
N SER A 125 15.17 -3.03 -2.33
CA SER A 125 14.56 -3.37 -1.05
C SER A 125 15.35 -4.49 -0.38
N ILE A 126 15.64 -4.32 0.91
CA ILE A 126 16.28 -5.33 1.75
C ILE A 126 15.26 -5.77 2.79
N ILE A 127 15.06 -7.08 2.92
CA ILE A 127 14.11 -7.66 3.87
C ILE A 127 14.92 -8.26 5.02
N PHE A 128 14.63 -7.83 6.23
CA PHE A 128 15.11 -8.44 7.48
C PHE A 128 14.08 -8.19 8.58
N GLU A 129 13.24 -9.17 8.85
CA GLU A 129 12.10 -9.02 9.77
C GLU A 129 11.83 -10.31 10.55
N LEU A 130 11.20 -10.17 11.72
CA LEU A 130 10.69 -11.32 12.47
C LEU A 130 9.42 -11.84 11.78
N SER A 131 9.27 -13.16 11.69
CA SER A 131 8.08 -13.77 11.12
C SER A 131 6.86 -13.74 12.05
N ASP A 132 7.06 -13.33 13.31
CA ASP A 132 6.05 -13.29 14.34
C ASP A 132 5.18 -12.03 14.25
N ARG A 133 3.97 -12.11 14.79
CA ARG A 133 2.96 -11.02 14.75
C ARG A 133 3.47 -9.72 15.35
N ASN A 134 4.33 -9.83 16.38
CA ASN A 134 4.97 -8.71 17.05
C ASN A 134 6.18 -9.20 17.85
N PHE A 135 7.03 -8.25 18.25
CA PHE A 135 8.23 -8.53 19.05
C PHE A 135 7.93 -9.25 20.37
N ASN A 136 6.81 -8.96 21.05
CA ASN A 136 6.46 -9.60 22.31
C ASN A 136 6.12 -11.08 22.14
N ASP A 137 5.50 -11.46 21.02
CA ASP A 137 5.20 -12.86 20.67
C ASP A 137 6.51 -13.64 20.48
N TRP A 138 7.43 -13.09 19.69
CA TRP A 138 8.78 -13.62 19.51
C TRP A 138 9.55 -13.73 20.84
N TRP A 139 9.49 -12.68 21.66
CA TRP A 139 10.25 -12.60 22.91
C TRP A 139 9.74 -13.51 24.01
N VAL A 140 8.42 -13.72 24.11
CA VAL A 140 7.83 -14.46 25.22
C VAL A 140 7.44 -15.87 24.83
N ASN A 141 6.82 -16.08 23.67
CA ASN A 141 6.27 -17.37 23.28
C ASN A 141 7.28 -18.22 22.50
N PHE A 142 8.30 -17.61 21.89
CA PHE A 142 9.28 -18.29 21.04
C PHE A 142 10.73 -18.15 21.51
N ASP A 143 10.96 -17.68 22.74
CA ASP A 143 12.28 -17.61 23.38
C ASP A 143 13.38 -17.00 22.49
N HIS A 144 13.04 -15.89 21.80
CA HIS A 144 13.96 -15.15 20.94
C HIS A 144 14.54 -16.00 19.79
N ASP A 145 13.83 -17.02 19.33
CA ASP A 145 14.35 -17.93 18.31
C ASP A 145 14.67 -17.20 16.99
N PHE A 146 15.96 -17.06 16.69
CA PHE A 146 16.45 -16.42 15.47
C PHE A 146 16.14 -17.22 14.20
N SER A 147 15.77 -18.50 14.31
CA SER A 147 15.29 -19.30 13.18
C SER A 147 13.98 -18.76 12.60
N ARG A 148 13.30 -17.89 13.34
CA ARG A 148 12.06 -17.19 12.96
C ARG A 148 12.29 -15.88 12.20
N ILE A 149 13.53 -15.56 11.85
CA ILE A 149 13.87 -14.40 11.01
C ILE A 149 13.58 -14.73 9.55
N ASN A 150 12.93 -13.79 8.87
CA ASN A 150 12.86 -13.71 7.42
C ASN A 150 13.92 -12.75 6.92
N TYR A 151 14.63 -13.14 5.86
CA TYR A 151 15.60 -12.30 5.19
C TYR A 151 15.46 -12.43 3.68
N GLY A 152 15.83 -11.39 2.95
CA GLY A 152 15.65 -11.38 1.51
C GLY A 152 15.95 -10.04 0.89
N GLY A 153 15.53 -9.90 -0.35
CA GLY A 153 15.70 -8.66 -1.09
C GLY A 153 14.75 -8.59 -2.26
N GLY A 154 14.71 -7.42 -2.86
CA GLY A 154 13.83 -7.14 -3.97
C GLY A 154 14.14 -5.79 -4.57
N PHE A 155 13.22 -5.35 -5.42
CA PHE A 155 13.25 -4.02 -5.95
C PHE A 155 11.85 -3.56 -6.29
N LEU A 156 11.70 -2.25 -6.34
CA LEU A 156 10.52 -1.60 -6.85
C LEU A 156 10.93 -0.65 -7.97
N GLN A 157 10.42 -0.93 -9.17
CA GLN A 157 10.69 -0.22 -10.40
C GLN A 157 9.50 0.71 -10.70
N TYR A 158 9.65 1.98 -10.37
CA TYR A 158 8.71 3.03 -10.72
C TYR A 158 8.84 3.44 -12.20
N ASN A 159 7.69 3.84 -12.75
CA ASN A 159 7.53 4.45 -14.06
C ASN A 159 8.15 3.63 -15.20
N LEU A 160 8.00 2.31 -15.17
CA LEU A 160 8.65 1.38 -16.10
C LEU A 160 8.40 1.74 -17.57
N THR A 161 7.17 2.10 -17.95
CA THR A 161 6.79 2.44 -19.32
C THR A 161 6.50 3.94 -19.52
N GLY A 162 6.83 4.76 -18.52
CA GLY A 162 6.65 6.21 -18.57
C GLY A 162 5.24 6.68 -18.24
N ILE A 163 4.39 5.82 -17.66
CA ILE A 163 2.98 6.10 -17.32
C ILE A 163 2.67 6.09 -15.81
N ALA A 164 3.71 6.14 -14.96
CA ALA A 164 3.63 5.94 -13.52
C ALA A 164 3.27 4.50 -13.08
N ASP A 165 3.51 3.53 -13.96
CA ASP A 165 3.41 2.11 -13.68
C ASP A 165 4.48 1.62 -12.72
N VAL A 166 4.16 0.62 -11.91
CA VAL A 166 5.04 0.11 -10.85
C VAL A 166 5.20 -1.39 -10.99
N LEU A 167 6.45 -1.85 -11.10
CA LEU A 167 6.81 -3.25 -11.04
C LEU A 167 7.49 -3.53 -9.70
N GLU A 168 6.98 -4.45 -8.92
CA GLU A 168 7.61 -4.93 -7.69
C GLU A 168 8.05 -6.37 -7.85
N PHE A 169 9.21 -6.69 -7.30
CA PHE A 169 9.68 -8.05 -7.16
C PHE A 169 10.35 -8.20 -5.81
N THR A 170 10.00 -9.25 -5.07
CA THR A 170 10.66 -9.60 -3.82
C THR A 170 10.90 -11.10 -3.73
N PHE A 171 12.02 -11.43 -3.12
CA PHE A 171 12.39 -12.80 -2.78
C PHE A 171 12.78 -12.84 -1.30
N ARG A 172 12.20 -13.79 -0.58
CA ARG A 172 12.34 -13.96 0.86
C ARG A 172 12.68 -15.41 1.19
N ARG A 173 13.56 -15.60 2.16
CA ARG A 173 13.92 -16.86 2.81
C ARG A 173 13.90 -16.69 4.32
N GLY A 174 14.25 -17.77 5.04
CA GLY A 174 14.19 -17.83 6.50
C GLY A 174 13.02 -18.68 6.93
N PHE A 175 12.22 -18.18 7.88
CA PHE A 175 11.03 -18.87 8.38
C PHE A 175 9.95 -19.08 7.29
N ILE A 176 9.86 -18.14 6.34
CA ILE A 176 8.99 -18.23 5.16
C ILE A 176 9.87 -18.16 3.91
N ARG A 177 9.55 -18.98 2.90
CA ARG A 177 10.14 -18.88 1.57
C ARG A 177 9.08 -18.28 0.64
N GLU A 178 9.35 -17.11 0.08
CA GLU A 178 8.38 -16.38 -0.74
C GLU A 178 9.04 -15.80 -1.99
N LEU A 179 8.34 -15.94 -3.11
CA LEU A 179 8.62 -15.26 -4.35
C LEU A 179 7.39 -14.46 -4.74
N TYR A 180 7.50 -13.13 -4.70
CA TYR A 180 6.41 -12.21 -4.99
C TYR A 180 6.78 -11.29 -6.14
N SER A 181 5.80 -11.02 -6.99
CA SER A 181 5.90 -9.98 -8.01
C SER A 181 4.56 -9.36 -8.29
N SER A 182 4.54 -8.05 -8.53
CA SER A 182 3.34 -7.34 -8.95
C SER A 182 3.65 -6.33 -10.03
N TYR A 183 2.68 -6.07 -10.90
CA TYR A 183 2.75 -5.01 -11.89
C TYR A 183 1.46 -4.21 -11.89
N TYR A 184 1.58 -2.94 -11.51
CA TYR A 184 0.50 -1.99 -11.43
C TYR A 184 0.56 -1.02 -12.61
N ILE A 185 -0.53 -0.97 -13.37
CA ILE A 185 -0.75 0.00 -14.43
C ILE A 185 -1.81 0.98 -13.93
N PRO A 186 -1.46 2.25 -13.68
CA PRO A 186 -2.47 3.25 -13.39
C PRO A 186 -3.15 3.74 -14.67
N TYR A 187 -4.30 4.39 -14.52
CA TYR A 187 -4.97 5.17 -15.57
C TYR A 187 -5.42 4.40 -16.84
N LEU A 188 -5.98 3.20 -16.72
CA LEU A 188 -6.49 2.44 -17.89
C LEU A 188 -7.67 3.09 -18.61
N SER A 189 -8.51 3.84 -17.88
CA SER A 189 -9.69 4.47 -18.49
C SER A 189 -9.33 5.81 -19.14
N LYS A 190 -10.08 6.23 -20.16
CA LYS A 190 -9.93 7.58 -20.75
C LYS A 190 -10.12 8.70 -19.73
N LYS A 191 -10.99 8.47 -18.73
CA LYS A 191 -11.20 9.37 -17.58
C LYS A 191 -10.15 9.18 -16.48
N GLN A 192 -9.24 8.23 -16.65
CA GLN A 192 -8.09 7.95 -15.79
C GLN A 192 -8.47 7.68 -14.32
N LYS A 193 -9.69 7.18 -14.11
CA LYS A 193 -10.20 6.75 -12.80
C LYS A 193 -9.90 5.27 -12.49
N GLY A 194 -9.41 4.52 -13.47
CA GLY A 194 -9.21 3.08 -13.37
C GLY A 194 -7.73 2.70 -13.28
N GLY A 195 -7.38 1.69 -12.47
CA GLY A 195 -6.06 1.05 -12.43
C GLY A 195 -6.19 -0.47 -12.51
N LEU A 196 -5.13 -1.14 -12.95
CA LEU A 196 -5.07 -2.61 -13.04
C LEU A 196 -3.80 -3.11 -12.38
N GLU A 197 -3.91 -4.13 -11.55
CA GLU A 197 -2.78 -4.76 -10.90
C GLU A 197 -2.79 -6.27 -11.15
N ALA A 198 -1.70 -6.78 -11.70
CA ALA A 198 -1.45 -8.21 -11.79
C ALA A 198 -0.47 -8.60 -10.68
N ASN A 199 -0.82 -9.61 -9.88
CA ASN A 199 0.00 -10.12 -8.80
C ASN A 199 0.28 -11.60 -8.99
N PHE A 200 1.49 -12.01 -8.62
CA PHE A 200 1.91 -13.40 -8.49
C PHE A 200 2.63 -13.56 -7.15
N ASN A 201 2.25 -14.57 -6.39
CA ASN A 201 2.90 -14.89 -5.12
C ASN A 201 3.00 -16.41 -4.95
N LEU A 202 4.21 -16.91 -4.74
CA LEU A 202 4.48 -18.29 -4.34
C LEU A 202 5.10 -18.31 -2.95
N ILE A 203 4.35 -18.82 -1.98
CA ILE A 203 4.78 -18.91 -0.59
C ILE A 203 4.87 -20.37 -0.17
N GLU A 204 5.96 -20.74 0.51
CA GLU A 204 6.18 -22.05 1.09
C GLU A 204 6.50 -21.92 2.59
N PHE A 205 5.84 -22.78 3.37
CA PHE A 205 5.98 -22.90 4.81
C PHE A 205 6.44 -24.31 5.13
N ASP A 206 7.60 -24.43 5.78
CA ASP A 206 8.10 -25.63 6.45
C ASP A 206 7.88 -25.56 7.98
N HIS A 207 7.45 -24.39 8.48
CA HIS A 207 7.01 -24.15 9.84
C HIS A 207 5.61 -23.53 9.80
N LEU A 208 4.62 -24.17 10.42
CA LEU A 208 3.23 -23.74 10.30
C LEU A 208 2.47 -23.89 11.62
N PHE A 209 1.66 -22.89 11.91
CA PHE A 209 0.67 -22.96 12.97
C PHE A 209 -0.46 -23.92 12.57
N TYR A 210 -0.70 -24.94 13.41
CA TYR A 210 -1.67 -25.99 13.10
C TYR A 210 -2.80 -26.13 14.11
N ASN A 211 -2.62 -25.62 15.33
CA ASN A 211 -3.64 -25.62 16.38
C ASN A 211 -3.32 -24.56 17.43
N THR A 212 -4.29 -24.18 18.26
CA THR A 212 -4.05 -23.38 19.47
C THR A 212 -4.18 -24.22 20.73
N ASN A 213 -3.34 -23.94 21.72
CA ASN A 213 -3.53 -24.39 23.09
C ASN A 213 -3.86 -23.16 23.95
N ASN A 214 -5.05 -23.11 24.56
CA ASN A 214 -5.54 -21.94 25.33
C ASN A 214 -5.37 -20.61 24.56
N TYR A 215 -5.76 -20.60 23.28
CA TYR A 215 -5.62 -19.47 22.36
C TYR A 215 -4.17 -19.03 22.05
N ILE A 216 -3.15 -19.77 22.49
CA ILE A 216 -1.76 -19.54 22.10
C ILE A 216 -1.46 -20.43 20.88
N PRO A 217 -0.91 -19.86 19.78
CA PRO A 217 -0.52 -20.62 18.60
C PRO A 217 0.50 -21.72 18.87
N VAL A 218 0.23 -22.93 18.38
CA VAL A 218 1.17 -24.06 18.39
C VAL A 218 1.67 -24.28 16.97
N PHE A 219 3.00 -24.34 16.83
CA PHE A 219 3.68 -24.50 15.56
C PHE A 219 4.31 -25.88 15.44
N TYR A 220 4.34 -26.40 14.22
CA TYR A 220 5.11 -27.57 13.87
C TYR A 220 6.15 -27.20 12.81
N LYS A 221 7.36 -27.73 12.97
CA LYS A 221 8.49 -27.59 12.03
C LYS A 221 8.77 -28.93 11.38
N SER A 222 8.93 -28.91 10.06
CA SER A 222 9.30 -30.08 9.26
C SER A 222 10.51 -29.77 8.38
N ASP A 223 11.25 -30.79 7.99
CA ASP A 223 12.31 -30.68 6.97
C ASP A 223 11.71 -30.52 5.56
N ASN A 224 10.47 -30.99 5.38
CA ASN A 224 9.69 -30.84 4.15
C ASN A 224 8.73 -29.66 4.25
N PHE A 225 8.22 -29.17 3.11
CA PHE A 225 7.14 -28.19 3.14
C PHE A 225 5.90 -28.78 3.82
N LEU A 226 5.25 -27.98 4.65
CA LEU A 226 3.94 -28.24 5.24
C LEU A 226 2.83 -27.64 4.39
N LYS A 227 3.06 -26.43 3.85
CA LYS A 227 2.11 -25.74 2.97
C LYS A 227 2.87 -25.00 1.87
N LYS A 228 2.41 -25.14 0.64
CA LYS A 228 2.83 -24.34 -0.52
C LYS A 228 1.62 -23.67 -1.14
N HIS A 229 1.62 -22.35 -1.24
CA HIS A 229 0.50 -21.55 -1.71
C HIS A 229 0.95 -20.70 -2.90
N LEU A 230 0.43 -21.03 -4.09
CA LEU A 230 0.52 -20.19 -5.26
C LEU A 230 -0.75 -19.35 -5.38
N LYS A 231 -0.56 -18.04 -5.50
CA LYS A 231 -1.61 -17.06 -5.76
C LYS A 231 -1.28 -16.29 -7.02
N SER A 232 -2.26 -16.15 -7.91
CA SER A 232 -2.17 -15.24 -9.04
C SER A 232 -3.46 -14.43 -9.09
N SER A 233 -3.38 -13.10 -9.10
CA SER A 233 -4.58 -12.27 -9.11
C SER A 233 -4.51 -11.14 -10.12
N LEU A 234 -5.70 -10.73 -10.57
CA LEU A 234 -5.93 -9.51 -11.31
C LEU A 234 -6.89 -8.65 -10.51
N GLU A 235 -6.50 -7.40 -10.24
CA GLU A 235 -7.33 -6.43 -9.55
C GLU A 235 -7.58 -5.20 -10.42
N TYR A 236 -8.85 -4.84 -10.57
CA TYR A 236 -9.26 -3.56 -11.15
C TYR A 236 -9.65 -2.61 -10.03
N SER A 237 -8.99 -1.45 -9.97
CA SER A 237 -9.33 -0.34 -9.07
C SER A 237 -10.09 0.73 -9.84
N HIS A 238 -11.15 1.29 -9.24
CA HIS A 238 -11.92 2.41 -9.78
C HIS A 238 -12.10 3.48 -8.71
N ARG A 239 -11.60 4.68 -9.01
CA ARG A 239 -11.68 5.86 -8.17
C ARG A 239 -12.84 6.75 -8.62
N GLU A 240 -13.99 6.62 -7.96
CA GLU A 240 -15.16 7.43 -8.32
C GLU A 240 -14.95 8.91 -7.96
N SER A 241 -14.37 9.17 -6.79
CA SER A 241 -13.99 10.52 -6.37
C SER A 241 -12.70 10.52 -5.56
N PHE A 242 -12.24 11.68 -5.10
CA PHE A 242 -11.02 11.78 -4.31
C PHE A 242 -11.03 10.84 -3.07
N TYR A 243 -12.21 10.63 -2.48
CA TYR A 243 -12.42 9.92 -1.22
C TYR A 243 -13.02 8.52 -1.36
N ASN A 244 -13.47 8.11 -2.56
CA ASN A 244 -14.18 6.84 -2.78
C ASN A 244 -13.46 5.96 -3.79
N TYR A 245 -13.13 4.74 -3.39
CA TYR A 245 -12.45 3.74 -4.20
C TYR A 245 -13.20 2.41 -4.17
N HIS A 246 -13.24 1.76 -5.32
CA HIS A 246 -13.77 0.42 -5.53
C HIS A 246 -12.64 -0.46 -6.06
N TYR A 247 -12.55 -1.69 -5.57
CA TYR A 247 -11.59 -2.69 -6.02
C TYR A 247 -12.33 -3.98 -6.33
N PHE A 248 -12.04 -4.56 -7.50
CA PHE A 248 -12.61 -5.81 -7.97
C PHE A 248 -11.46 -6.77 -8.24
N ASN A 249 -11.42 -7.88 -7.51
CA ASN A 249 -10.31 -8.81 -7.53
C ASN A 249 -10.77 -10.19 -8.01
N VAL A 250 -10.01 -10.77 -8.93
CA VAL A 250 -10.11 -12.18 -9.32
C VAL A 250 -8.79 -12.84 -8.99
N GLU A 251 -8.82 -13.91 -8.20
CA GLU A 251 -7.61 -14.58 -7.73
C GLU A 251 -7.70 -16.09 -7.94
N TYR A 252 -6.70 -16.66 -8.59
CA TYR A 252 -6.46 -18.10 -8.61
C TYR A 252 -5.61 -18.51 -7.40
N ASN A 253 -6.07 -19.55 -6.71
CA ASN A 253 -5.43 -20.15 -5.55
C ASN A 253 -5.08 -21.61 -5.84
N ASN A 254 -3.83 -21.99 -5.60
CA ASN A 254 -3.39 -23.38 -5.47
C ASN A 254 -2.68 -23.55 -4.12
N ILE A 255 -3.26 -24.36 -3.23
CA ILE A 255 -2.70 -24.67 -1.92
C ILE A 255 -2.38 -26.16 -1.88
N LYS A 256 -1.09 -26.49 -1.77
CA LYS A 256 -0.61 -27.84 -1.53
C LYS A 256 -0.27 -27.99 -0.05
N LEU A 257 -0.75 -29.05 0.58
CA LEU A 257 -0.60 -29.36 1.99
C LEU A 257 0.11 -30.71 2.14
N ASN A 258 0.87 -30.84 3.21
CA ASN A 258 1.47 -32.09 3.62
C ASN A 258 0.50 -32.86 4.53
N ASP A 259 0.39 -34.18 4.34
CA ASP A 259 -0.43 -35.07 5.18
C ASP A 259 -0.11 -34.97 6.67
N THR A 260 1.12 -34.58 7.03
CA THR A 260 1.52 -34.34 8.43
C THR A 260 0.53 -33.42 9.15
N LEU A 261 -0.08 -32.46 8.46
CA LEU A 261 -1.04 -31.53 9.07
C LEU A 261 -2.35 -32.19 9.51
N SER A 262 -2.83 -33.23 8.82
CA SER A 262 -4.05 -33.95 9.22
C SER A 262 -3.80 -34.85 10.42
N PHE A 263 -2.58 -35.39 10.57
CA PHE A 263 -2.17 -36.12 11.78
C PHE A 263 -2.03 -35.20 13.00
N LEU A 264 -1.60 -33.95 12.80
CA LEU A 264 -1.44 -32.98 13.88
C LEU A 264 -2.76 -32.31 14.30
N ASN A 265 -3.68 -32.13 13.36
CA ASN A 265 -5.03 -31.63 13.59
C ASN A 265 -5.98 -32.24 12.55
N GLU A 266 -6.81 -33.17 12.97
CA GLU A 266 -7.77 -33.88 12.10
C GLU A 266 -8.75 -32.90 11.39
N ASN A 267 -8.97 -31.72 11.97
CA ASN A 267 -9.81 -30.67 11.39
C ASN A 267 -9.01 -29.63 10.57
N TYR A 268 -7.71 -29.85 10.30
CA TYR A 268 -6.88 -28.87 9.60
C TYR A 268 -7.41 -28.58 8.18
N PHE A 269 -7.66 -29.64 7.42
CA PHE A 269 -8.26 -29.62 6.10
C PHE A 269 -9.06 -30.91 5.90
N ARG A 270 -10.08 -30.90 5.04
CA ARG A 270 -11.12 -31.94 5.07
C ARG A 270 -10.86 -33.20 4.26
N ASN A 271 -10.10 -33.17 3.15
CA ASN A 271 -9.79 -34.37 2.35
C ASN A 271 -8.71 -34.14 1.29
N ASP A 272 -8.68 -32.98 0.63
CA ASP A 272 -7.74 -32.72 -0.46
C ASP A 272 -6.48 -31.99 0.01
N ASN A 273 -5.32 -32.63 -0.18
CA ASN A 273 -4.02 -32.01 0.02
C ASN A 273 -3.71 -30.94 -1.04
N ASN A 274 -4.48 -30.88 -2.12
CA ASN A 274 -4.26 -29.95 -3.22
C ASN A 274 -5.55 -29.16 -3.51
N ILE A 275 -5.70 -28.04 -2.80
CA ILE A 275 -6.87 -27.18 -2.89
C ILE A 275 -6.67 -26.18 -4.02
N ASN A 276 -7.66 -26.11 -4.91
CA ASN A 276 -7.65 -25.22 -6.06
C ASN A 276 -8.92 -24.37 -6.04
N GLY A 277 -8.83 -23.12 -6.46
CA GLY A 277 -10.01 -22.29 -6.51
C GLY A 277 -9.79 -20.97 -7.21
N ILE A 278 -10.85 -20.46 -7.80
CA ILE A 278 -10.93 -19.07 -8.24
C ILE A 278 -11.78 -18.34 -7.21
N SER A 279 -11.23 -17.23 -6.71
CA SER A 279 -11.84 -16.36 -5.73
C SER A 279 -12.23 -15.04 -6.38
N LEU A 280 -13.36 -14.50 -5.96
CA LEU A 280 -13.84 -13.18 -6.35
C LEU A 280 -13.91 -12.29 -5.12
N GLY A 281 -13.36 -11.08 -5.23
CA GLY A 281 -13.36 -10.09 -4.16
C GLY A 281 -13.92 -8.76 -4.64
N TYR A 282 -14.63 -8.08 -3.74
CA TYR A 282 -14.98 -6.67 -3.90
C TYR A 282 -14.64 -5.92 -2.62
N GLU A 283 -13.99 -4.77 -2.77
CA GLU A 283 -13.69 -3.85 -1.68
C GLU A 283 -14.15 -2.43 -2.02
N PHE A 284 -14.84 -1.81 -1.06
CA PHE A 284 -15.19 -0.41 -1.08
C PHE A 284 -14.44 0.31 0.04
N ASN A 285 -13.78 1.42 -0.29
CA ASN A 285 -13.07 2.26 0.66
C ASN A 285 -13.49 3.71 0.51
N ARG A 286 -14.00 4.26 1.61
CA ARG A 286 -14.38 5.66 1.75
C ARG A 286 -13.61 6.28 2.90
N ASP A 287 -12.75 7.25 2.62
CA ASP A 287 -11.85 7.84 3.61
C ASP A 287 -11.96 9.37 3.59
N PHE A 288 -12.60 9.94 4.61
CA PHE A 288 -12.79 11.38 4.82
C PHE A 288 -11.97 11.89 6.02
N ARG A 289 -10.93 11.15 6.42
CA ARG A 289 -10.04 11.57 7.50
C ARG A 289 -9.19 12.76 7.05
N ASP A 290 -8.95 13.68 7.97
CA ASP A 290 -8.04 14.80 7.78
C ASP A 290 -6.60 14.36 7.50
N ILE A 291 -6.04 13.51 8.37
CA ILE A 291 -4.69 12.96 8.26
C ILE A 291 -4.76 11.44 8.42
N LYS A 292 -4.29 10.69 7.42
CA LYS A 292 -4.40 9.22 7.43
C LYS A 292 -3.64 8.54 8.58
N ASN A 293 -2.46 9.06 8.92
CA ASN A 293 -1.56 8.45 9.91
C ASN A 293 -1.92 8.84 11.35
N TYR A 294 -2.51 10.01 11.55
CA TYR A 294 -2.93 10.49 12.86
C TYR A 294 -4.24 11.29 12.75
N PRO A 295 -5.36 10.62 12.45
CA PRO A 295 -6.63 11.29 12.21
C PRO A 295 -7.19 11.88 13.51
N LEU A 296 -7.70 13.10 13.40
CA LEU A 296 -8.33 13.85 14.49
C LEU A 296 -9.77 14.26 14.15
N ASN A 297 -10.09 14.30 12.86
CA ASN A 297 -11.42 14.62 12.37
C ASN A 297 -11.81 13.73 11.17
N GLY A 298 -13.11 13.48 11.03
CA GLY A 298 -13.68 12.74 9.91
C GLY A 298 -13.77 11.23 10.17
N PHE A 299 -14.03 10.46 9.12
CA PHE A 299 -14.30 9.03 9.24
C PHE A 299 -13.69 8.23 8.09
N ARG A 300 -13.60 6.91 8.30
CA ARG A 300 -13.28 5.93 7.26
C ARG A 300 -14.24 4.76 7.35
N LEU A 301 -14.72 4.32 6.20
CA LEU A 301 -15.50 3.10 6.02
C LEU A 301 -14.78 2.22 5.01
N ASN A 302 -14.57 0.97 5.37
CA ASN A 302 -14.06 -0.07 4.49
C ASN A 302 -14.96 -1.29 4.57
N PHE A 303 -15.45 -1.72 3.42
CA PHE A 303 -16.29 -2.89 3.27
C PHE A 303 -15.62 -3.84 2.31
N LYS A 304 -15.44 -5.10 2.71
CA LYS A 304 -14.88 -6.15 1.86
C LYS A 304 -15.82 -7.33 1.86
N ILE A 305 -16.05 -7.90 0.69
CA ILE A 305 -16.77 -9.16 0.49
C ILE A 305 -15.94 -10.04 -0.43
N ARG A 306 -15.86 -11.32 -0.11
CA ARG A 306 -15.05 -12.28 -0.86
C ARG A 306 -15.73 -13.63 -0.92
N LYS A 307 -15.76 -14.22 -2.11
CA LYS A 307 -16.15 -15.61 -2.35
C LYS A 307 -14.93 -16.37 -2.83
N ASP A 308 -14.38 -17.21 -1.96
CA ASP A 308 -13.34 -18.17 -2.27
C ASP A 308 -13.96 -19.44 -2.85
N GLY A 309 -13.60 -19.74 -4.11
CA GLY A 309 -14.13 -20.89 -4.83
C GLY A 309 -15.52 -20.65 -5.41
N ILE A 310 -15.57 -20.21 -6.67
CA ILE A 310 -16.81 -20.00 -7.43
C ILE A 310 -17.43 -21.30 -7.99
N GLY A 311 -17.08 -22.47 -7.45
CA GLY A 311 -17.66 -23.76 -7.81
C GLY A 311 -17.05 -24.47 -9.02
N ILE A 312 -16.03 -23.88 -9.68
CA ILE A 312 -15.26 -24.56 -10.75
C ILE A 312 -14.43 -25.72 -10.19
N PHE A 313 -13.86 -25.51 -9.00
CA PHE A 313 -13.15 -26.51 -8.23
C PHE A 313 -13.96 -26.82 -6.97
N LYS A 314 -14.10 -28.10 -6.60
CA LYS A 314 -15.02 -28.53 -5.53
C LYS A 314 -14.42 -28.52 -4.13
N ASN A 315 -13.16 -28.12 -3.99
CA ASN A 315 -12.42 -28.22 -2.73
C ASN A 315 -12.07 -26.88 -2.07
N LEU A 316 -12.58 -25.78 -2.63
CA LEU A 316 -12.61 -24.47 -2.00
C LEU A 316 -14.04 -23.93 -2.07
N ASP A 317 -14.65 -23.69 -0.92
CA ASP A 317 -15.92 -22.97 -0.81
C ASP A 317 -15.95 -22.21 0.52
N LYS A 318 -15.71 -20.90 0.43
CA LYS A 318 -15.80 -20.01 1.58
C LYS A 318 -16.32 -18.65 1.12
N TRP A 319 -17.23 -18.09 1.89
CA TRP A 319 -17.57 -16.68 1.76
C TRP A 319 -17.08 -15.93 3.00
N SER A 320 -16.69 -14.68 2.84
CA SER A 320 -16.36 -13.81 3.95
C SER A 320 -16.74 -12.36 3.65
N THR A 321 -17.11 -11.64 4.71
CA THR A 321 -17.31 -10.19 4.71
C THR A 321 -16.59 -9.57 5.89
N LYS A 322 -15.94 -8.44 5.65
CA LYS A 322 -15.26 -7.62 6.66
C LYS A 322 -15.78 -6.19 6.57
N ILE A 323 -16.15 -5.62 7.70
CA ILE A 323 -16.50 -4.20 7.81
C ILE A 323 -15.54 -3.55 8.79
N TYR A 324 -14.94 -2.45 8.38
CA TYR A 324 -14.17 -1.58 9.25
C TYR A 324 -14.72 -0.16 9.17
N TYR A 325 -15.07 0.39 10.31
CA TYR A 325 -15.54 1.77 10.43
C TYR A 325 -14.75 2.47 11.53
N SER A 326 -14.27 3.67 11.25
CA SER A 326 -13.62 4.52 12.24
C SER A 326 -14.14 5.94 12.14
N ASN A 327 -14.45 6.57 13.27
CA ASN A 327 -14.87 7.97 13.34
C ASN A 327 -14.01 8.72 14.37
N TYR A 328 -13.63 9.94 14.03
CA TYR A 328 -12.74 10.80 14.79
C TYR A 328 -13.43 12.14 15.01
N ILE A 329 -13.64 12.48 16.27
CA ILE A 329 -14.45 13.61 16.70
C ILE A 329 -13.57 14.51 17.58
N PRO A 330 -13.23 15.73 17.12
CA PRO A 330 -12.58 16.70 17.97
C PRO A 330 -13.56 17.14 19.06
N LEU A 331 -13.08 17.15 20.31
CA LEU A 331 -13.81 17.59 21.49
C LEU A 331 -13.23 18.91 22.01
N ASN A 332 -13.95 19.55 22.94
CA ASN A 332 -13.47 20.76 23.60
C ASN A 332 -12.19 20.51 24.42
N LYS A 333 -11.46 21.59 24.73
CA LYS A 333 -10.23 21.57 25.56
C LYS A 333 -9.13 20.66 25.00
N ASN A 334 -8.94 20.66 23.69
CA ASN A 334 -7.90 19.89 23.01
C ASN A 334 -8.04 18.36 23.16
N PHE A 335 -9.23 17.86 23.52
CA PHE A 335 -9.50 16.43 23.50
C PHE A 335 -9.95 15.96 22.13
N ASN A 336 -9.70 14.69 21.80
CA ASN A 336 -10.20 14.04 20.61
C ASN A 336 -10.71 12.66 21.01
N TYR A 337 -11.92 12.34 20.57
CA TYR A 337 -12.51 11.03 20.74
C TYR A 337 -12.44 10.26 19.42
N SER A 338 -12.12 8.99 19.51
CA SER A 338 -12.13 8.09 18.37
C SER A 338 -12.88 6.81 18.69
N PHE A 339 -13.65 6.37 17.71
CA PHE A 339 -14.48 5.19 17.76
C PHE A 339 -14.14 4.32 16.57
N ASN A 340 -13.89 3.03 16.79
CA ASN A 340 -13.56 2.08 15.73
C ASN A 340 -14.35 0.78 15.91
N ILE A 341 -14.90 0.27 14.83
CA ILE A 341 -15.50 -1.05 14.71
C ILE A 341 -14.71 -1.84 13.67
N SER A 342 -14.42 -3.10 13.97
CA SER A 342 -13.96 -4.08 12.98
C SER A 342 -14.76 -5.37 13.14
N THR A 343 -15.33 -5.84 12.05
CA THR A 343 -16.09 -7.09 12.02
C THR A 343 -15.54 -8.03 10.98
N LEU A 344 -15.80 -9.31 11.22
CA LEU A 344 -15.67 -10.38 10.26
C LEU A 344 -16.89 -11.29 10.40
N TYR A 345 -17.40 -11.74 9.28
CA TYR A 345 -18.27 -12.91 9.22
C TYR A 345 -17.88 -13.77 8.01
N SER A 346 -17.85 -15.09 8.19
CA SER A 346 -17.47 -16.06 7.18
C SER A 346 -18.35 -17.32 7.25
N SER A 347 -18.27 -18.18 6.24
CA SER A 347 -18.93 -19.49 6.25
C SER A 347 -18.66 -20.25 7.55
N LYS A 348 -19.68 -20.92 8.07
CA LYS A 348 -19.56 -21.83 9.21
C LYS A 348 -18.97 -23.16 8.76
N ASP A 349 -18.56 -23.97 9.73
CA ASP A 349 -18.05 -25.32 9.51
C ASP A 349 -16.98 -25.36 8.42
N LEU A 350 -15.96 -24.51 8.57
CA LEU A 350 -14.78 -24.53 7.72
C LEU A 350 -13.68 -25.35 8.38
N PRO A 351 -12.83 -26.04 7.62
CA PRO A 351 -11.57 -26.55 8.15
C PRO A 351 -10.72 -25.43 8.77
N PHE A 352 -9.89 -25.79 9.75
CA PHE A 352 -9.06 -24.85 10.51
C PHE A 352 -8.15 -24.00 9.62
N LEU A 353 -7.64 -24.56 8.51
CA LEU A 353 -6.87 -23.82 7.49
C LEU A 353 -7.56 -22.52 7.01
N PHE A 354 -8.89 -22.49 7.01
CA PHE A 354 -9.68 -21.37 6.50
C PHE A 354 -10.21 -20.45 7.60
N TYR A 355 -9.90 -20.72 8.86
CA TYR A 355 -10.22 -19.81 9.93
C TYR A 355 -9.48 -18.49 9.74
N GLU A 356 -10.22 -17.41 9.97
CA GLU A 356 -9.64 -16.07 9.99
C GLU A 356 -9.25 -15.75 11.42
N SER A 357 -8.27 -14.85 11.58
CA SER A 357 -7.80 -14.45 12.89
C SER A 357 -7.69 -12.94 13.05
N SER A 358 -7.72 -12.50 14.30
CA SER A 358 -7.39 -11.15 14.71
C SER A 358 -6.48 -11.18 15.93
N ASP A 359 -5.46 -10.33 15.88
CA ASP A 359 -4.49 -10.08 16.95
C ASP A 359 -4.51 -8.59 17.38
N LYS A 360 -5.52 -7.84 16.93
CA LYS A 360 -5.52 -6.38 17.03
C LYS A 360 -6.02 -5.85 18.37
N ILE A 361 -6.17 -6.68 19.40
CA ILE A 361 -6.68 -6.25 20.71
C ILE A 361 -5.49 -5.98 21.65
N ARG A 362 -5.35 -4.72 22.08
CA ARG A 362 -4.28 -4.32 23.00
C ARG A 362 -4.44 -5.04 24.34
N GLY A 363 -3.33 -5.51 24.91
CA GLY A 363 -3.28 -6.32 26.13
C GLY A 363 -3.53 -7.81 25.91
N TYR A 364 -3.85 -8.23 24.68
CA TYR A 364 -4.08 -9.63 24.30
C TYR A 364 -3.15 -10.09 23.18
N GLU A 365 -2.01 -9.41 23.00
CA GLU A 365 -1.08 -9.63 21.88
C GLU A 365 -0.51 -11.06 21.81
N LYS A 366 -0.55 -11.80 22.93
CA LYS A 366 -0.12 -13.20 23.01
C LYS A 366 -1.15 -14.18 22.47
N TYR A 367 -2.43 -13.82 22.51
CA TYR A 367 -3.54 -14.71 22.14
C TYR A 367 -3.91 -14.55 20.67
N LEU A 368 -4.37 -15.63 20.05
CA LEU A 368 -4.89 -15.65 18.69
C LEU A 368 -6.39 -15.90 18.73
N ILE A 369 -7.16 -14.82 18.54
CA ILE A 369 -8.61 -14.93 18.40
C ILE A 369 -8.87 -15.32 16.96
N HIS A 370 -9.30 -16.57 16.74
CA HIS A 370 -9.59 -17.10 15.41
C HIS A 370 -10.97 -17.74 15.36
N GLY A 371 -11.55 -17.78 14.17
CA GLY A 371 -12.85 -18.40 13.95
C GLY A 371 -13.53 -17.90 12.66
N TYR A 372 -14.84 -18.16 12.55
CA TYR A 372 -15.64 -17.74 11.40
C TYR A 372 -16.23 -16.33 11.54
N SER A 373 -16.29 -15.77 12.76
CA SER A 373 -16.80 -14.41 12.97
C SER A 373 -16.19 -13.74 14.18
N TYR A 374 -16.05 -12.41 14.14
CA TYR A 374 -15.73 -11.59 15.31
C TYR A 374 -16.32 -10.19 15.21
N PHE A 375 -16.43 -9.53 16.36
CA PHE A 375 -16.75 -8.11 16.48
C PHE A 375 -15.76 -7.46 17.46
N ILE A 376 -15.08 -6.40 17.02
CA ILE A 376 -14.12 -5.65 17.83
C ILE A 376 -14.54 -4.18 17.82
N GLN A 377 -14.72 -3.61 19.01
CA GLN A 377 -14.93 -2.18 19.22
C GLN A 377 -13.73 -1.59 19.96
N LYS A 378 -13.27 -0.42 19.51
CA LYS A 378 -12.20 0.34 20.19
C LYS A 378 -12.62 1.79 20.35
N ASN A 379 -12.56 2.28 21.58
CA ASN A 379 -12.77 3.68 21.92
C ASN A 379 -11.45 4.24 22.44
N SER A 380 -11.09 5.46 22.04
CA SER A 380 -9.92 6.15 22.56
C SER A 380 -10.20 7.63 22.72
N LEU A 381 -9.92 8.14 23.91
CA LEU A 381 -9.88 9.55 24.23
C LEU A 381 -8.41 9.99 24.28
N LYS A 382 -8.07 11.06 23.56
CA LYS A 382 -6.71 11.61 23.49
C LYS A 382 -6.75 13.09 23.82
N LYS A 383 -5.68 13.61 24.40
CA LYS A 383 -5.43 15.05 24.54
C LYS A 383 -4.33 15.43 23.54
N LYS A 384 -4.51 16.52 22.79
CA LYS A 384 -3.47 17.10 21.93
C LYS A 384 -2.31 17.61 22.77
#